data_AF-A0A7Y5JHW7-F1
#
_entry.id   AF-A0A7Y5JHW7-F1
#
_cell.length_a   1.000
_cell.length_b   1.000
_cell.length_c   1.000
_cell.angle_alpha   90.00
_cell.angle_beta   90.00
_cell.angle_gamma   90.00
#
_symmetry.space_group_name_H-M   'P 1'
#
loop_
_entity.id
_entity.type
_entity.pdbx_description
1 polymer ?
#
loop_
_entity_poly.entity_id
_entity_poly.type
_entity_poly.pdbx_seq_one_letter_code
_entity_poly.pdbx_strand_id
1 'polypeptide(L)'
;MTSPAQAAPHDEAEAGSFERPALFSRWFSRFMFIPGVGGNFVPLIQAIEIAQLRSSGSVSLAGFSFALFCILCWLIYGVLRRDKVLIWANVIGTVNLVILIGCIIYYR
;
A
#
# COMPACT_ATOMS: atom_id res chain seq x y z
N MET A 1 1.84 3.82 -66.87
CA MET A 1 0.90 2.97 -66.10
C MET A 1 1.40 1.55 -66.30
N THR A 2 2.06 0.86 -65.37
CA THR A 2 1.67 0.53 -63.99
C THR A 2 2.91 0.25 -63.12
N SER A 3 2.93 0.78 -61.89
CA SER A 3 3.72 0.27 -60.75
C SER A 3 3.06 -1.05 -60.26
N PRO A 4 3.80 -2.04 -59.74
CA PRO A 4 3.87 -2.14 -58.28
C PRO A 4 5.18 -2.74 -57.70
N ALA A 5 5.54 -2.20 -56.53
CA ALA A 5 5.98 -2.90 -55.31
C ALA A 5 7.07 -3.98 -55.40
N GLN A 6 8.28 -3.65 -54.94
CA GLN A 6 9.15 -4.64 -54.32
C GLN A 6 9.93 -4.06 -53.13
N ALA A 7 9.46 -4.45 -51.94
CA ALA A 7 10.14 -4.61 -50.65
C ALA A 7 11.10 -3.51 -50.17
N ALA A 8 10.58 -2.65 -49.28
CA ALA A 8 11.42 -2.04 -48.24
C ALA A 8 11.84 -3.12 -47.23
N PRO A 9 13.09 -3.12 -46.73
CA PRO A 9 13.45 -3.96 -45.59
C PRO A 9 12.60 -3.54 -44.38
N HIS A 10 12.01 -4.53 -43.73
CA HIS A 10 11.33 -4.37 -42.45
C HIS A 10 12.35 -3.80 -41.45
N ASP A 11 12.08 -2.59 -40.96
CA ASP A 11 12.68 -2.05 -39.74
C ASP A 11 12.22 -2.92 -38.55
N GLU A 12 12.90 -4.04 -38.34
CA GLU A 12 12.92 -4.78 -37.09
C GLU A 12 14.20 -4.42 -36.33
N ALA A 13 14.04 -4.19 -35.01
CA ALA A 13 15.02 -3.73 -34.03
C ALA A 13 15.27 -2.21 -34.07
N GLU A 14 14.96 -1.43 -33.04
CA GLU A 14 15.20 -1.68 -31.63
C GLU A 14 14.06 -1.10 -30.77
N ALA A 15 13.14 -1.95 -30.33
CA ALA A 15 12.40 -1.65 -29.10
C ALA A 15 13.38 -1.85 -27.94
N GLY A 16 14.15 -0.80 -27.63
CA GLY A 16 15.12 -0.80 -26.54
C GLY A 16 14.50 -1.42 -25.30
N SER A 17 14.98 -2.60 -24.93
CA SER A 17 14.68 -3.23 -23.66
C SER A 17 15.22 -2.29 -22.59
N PHE A 18 14.35 -1.43 -22.08
CA PHE A 18 14.64 -0.64 -20.89
C PHE A 18 14.81 -1.62 -19.74
N GLU A 19 16.01 -2.17 -19.62
CA GLU A 19 16.45 -2.94 -18.47
C GLU A 19 16.30 -2.02 -17.27
N ARG A 20 15.21 -2.19 -16.53
CA ARG A 20 15.02 -1.48 -15.27
C ARG A 20 16.25 -1.79 -14.42
N PRO A 21 17.04 -0.80 -13.97
CA PRO A 21 18.26 -1.08 -13.24
C PRO A 21 17.90 -1.92 -12.02
N ALA A 22 18.33 -3.18 -12.01
CA ALA A 22 17.93 -4.19 -11.02
C ALA A 22 18.25 -3.74 -9.58
N LEU A 23 19.19 -2.81 -9.43
CA LEU A 23 19.56 -2.15 -8.18
C LEU A 23 18.46 -1.23 -7.64
N PHE A 24 17.80 -0.43 -8.48
CA PHE A 24 16.73 0.47 -8.04
C PHE A 24 15.53 -0.31 -7.52
N SER A 25 15.12 -1.37 -8.24
CA SER A 25 14.01 -2.25 -7.84
C SER A 25 14.26 -2.94 -6.48
N ARG A 26 15.48 -3.43 -6.26
CA ARG A 26 15.89 -4.07 -4.99
C ARG A 26 15.98 -3.08 -3.84
N TRP A 27 16.54 -1.91 -4.08
CA TRP A 27 16.65 -0.85 -3.06
C TRP A 27 15.27 -0.32 -2.66
N PHE A 28 14.42 -0.01 -3.63
CA PHE A 28 13.07 0.52 -3.37
C PHE A 28 12.17 -0.49 -2.64
N SER A 29 12.29 -1.79 -2.96
CA SER A 29 11.58 -2.84 -2.21
C SER A 29 11.95 -2.87 -0.73
N ARG A 30 13.23 -2.65 -0.40
CA ARG A 30 13.69 -2.56 1.00
C ARG A 30 13.23 -1.27 1.66
N PHE A 31 13.29 -0.15 0.93
CA PHE A 31 12.80 1.15 1.41
C PHE A 31 11.30 1.08 1.74
N MET A 32 10.48 0.47 0.89
CA MET A 32 9.03 0.31 1.05
C MET A 32 8.62 -0.39 2.35
N PHE A 33 9.49 -1.19 2.95
CA PHE A 33 9.25 -1.79 4.26
C PHE A 33 9.13 -0.72 5.36
N ILE A 34 9.87 0.39 5.26
CA ILE A 34 9.91 1.45 6.26
C ILE A 34 8.58 2.20 6.36
N PRO A 35 8.03 2.82 5.28
CA PRO A 35 6.71 3.44 5.35
C PRO A 35 5.60 2.38 5.45
N GLY A 36 5.78 1.20 4.86
CA GLY A 36 4.80 0.11 4.93
C GLY A 36 4.58 -0.40 6.36
N VAL A 37 5.64 -0.61 7.14
CA VAL A 37 5.51 -1.07 8.53
C VAL A 37 5.42 0.11 9.50
N GLY A 38 6.28 1.13 9.32
CA GLY A 38 6.32 2.32 10.17
C GLY A 38 5.05 3.15 10.10
N GLY A 39 4.47 3.33 8.90
CA GLY A 39 3.22 4.07 8.72
C GLY A 39 2.02 3.44 9.44
N ASN A 40 2.05 2.12 9.64
CA ASN A 40 0.99 1.42 10.37
C ASN A 40 1.00 1.69 11.88
N PHE A 41 2.00 2.39 12.43
CA PHE A 41 1.98 2.85 13.83
C PHE A 41 1.26 4.20 14.04
N VAL A 42 0.99 4.95 12.97
CA VAL A 42 0.25 6.23 13.06
C VAL A 42 -1.11 6.09 13.76
N PRO A 43 -1.94 5.05 13.48
CA PRO A 43 -3.18 4.83 14.22
C PRO A 43 -2.98 4.65 15.72
N LEU A 44 -1.83 4.10 16.13
CA LEU A 44 -1.50 3.88 17.53
C LEU A 44 -1.17 5.20 18.25
N ILE A 45 -0.47 6.12 17.57
CA ILE A 45 -0.25 7.48 18.07
C ILE A 45 -1.59 8.19 18.27
N GLN A 46 -2.49 8.09 17.30
CA GLN A 46 -3.83 8.69 17.40
C GLN A 46 -4.67 8.05 18.52
N ALA A 47 -4.52 6.75 18.77
CA ALA A 47 -5.19 6.08 19.88
C ALA A 47 -4.68 6.60 21.25
N ILE A 48 -3.37 6.85 21.36
CA ILE A 48 -2.78 7.46 22.57
C ILE A 48 -3.31 8.88 22.77
N GLU A 49 -3.38 9.70 21.72
CA GLU A 49 -3.94 11.05 21.80
C GLU A 49 -5.39 11.05 22.30
N ILE A 50 -6.24 10.18 21.76
CA ILE A 50 -7.63 10.02 22.21
C ILE A 50 -7.68 9.62 23.69
N ALA A 51 -6.82 8.69 24.10
CA ALA A 51 -6.78 8.23 25.49
C ALA A 51 -6.31 9.34 26.46
N GLN A 52 -5.37 10.20 26.04
CA GLN A 52 -4.88 11.34 26.82
C GLN A 52 -5.92 12.47 26.90
N LEU A 53 -6.57 12.78 25.78
CA LEU A 53 -7.62 13.81 25.70
C LEU A 53 -8.95 13.34 26.29
N ARG A 54 -9.11 12.04 26.51
CA ARG A 54 -10.35 11.37 26.96
C ARG A 54 -11.55 11.74 26.08
N SER A 55 -11.30 12.01 24.80
CA SER A 55 -12.29 12.47 23.84
C SER A 55 -11.88 12.08 22.42
N SER A 56 -12.86 11.59 21.66
CA SER A 56 -12.75 11.29 20.23
C SER A 56 -13.64 12.18 19.36
N GLY A 57 -14.19 13.27 19.91
CA GLY A 57 -15.24 14.06 19.25
C GLY A 57 -14.89 14.62 17.87
N SER A 58 -13.61 14.87 17.59
CA SER A 58 -13.10 15.34 16.30
C SER A 58 -12.71 14.21 15.33
N VAL A 59 -12.78 12.94 15.77
CA VAL A 59 -12.24 11.79 15.05
C VAL A 59 -13.37 11.00 14.36
N SER A 60 -13.20 10.75 13.05
CA SER A 60 -14.21 10.10 12.22
C SER A 60 -14.20 8.58 12.36
N LEU A 61 -15.15 8.03 13.13
CA LEU A 61 -15.34 6.58 13.24
C LEU A 61 -15.60 5.92 11.88
N ALA A 62 -16.41 6.55 11.02
CA ALA A 62 -16.72 6.04 9.69
C ALA A 62 -15.48 5.98 8.79
N GLY A 63 -14.63 7.03 8.85
CA GLY A 63 -13.38 7.08 8.10
C GLY A 63 -12.43 5.95 8.49
N PHE A 64 -12.22 5.74 9.80
CA PHE A 64 -11.35 4.67 10.28
C PHE A 64 -11.93 3.27 10.06
N SER A 65 -13.26 3.12 10.10
CA SER A 65 -13.92 1.86 9.75
C SER A 65 -13.74 1.51 8.27
N PHE A 66 -13.83 2.49 7.38
CA PHE A 66 -13.55 2.29 5.96
C PHE A 66 -12.07 2.00 5.70
N ALA A 67 -11.17 2.67 6.41
CA ALA A 67 -9.74 2.35 6.36
C ALA A 67 -9.47 0.89 6.78
N LEU A 68 -10.17 0.38 7.80
CA LEU A 68 -10.05 -1.02 8.23
C LEU A 68 -10.50 -1.98 7.14
N PHE A 69 -11.64 -1.70 6.49
CA PHE A 69 -12.08 -2.47 5.34
C PHE A 69 -11.01 -2.50 4.22
N CYS A 70 -10.43 -1.35 3.87
CA CYS A 70 -9.37 -1.27 2.87
C CYS A 70 -8.14 -2.11 3.25
N ILE A 71 -7.67 -2.02 4.49
CA ILE A 71 -6.51 -2.80 4.97
C ILE A 71 -6.80 -4.31 4.91
N LEU A 72 -8.01 -4.74 5.27
CA LEU A 72 -8.41 -6.14 5.16
C LEU A 72 -8.39 -6.63 3.71
N CYS A 73 -8.89 -5.81 2.77
CA CYS A 73 -8.82 -6.11 1.34
C CYS A 73 -7.35 -6.25 0.86
N TRP A 74 -6.46 -5.36 1.31
CA TRP A 74 -5.03 -5.43 0.99
C TRP A 74 -4.34 -6.64 1.63
N LEU A 75 -4.73 -7.01 2.84
CA LEU A 75 -4.22 -8.21 3.51
C LEU A 75 -4.58 -9.47 2.70
N ILE A 76 -5.84 -9.61 2.30
CA ILE A 76 -6.31 -10.73 1.46
C ILE A 76 -5.53 -10.75 0.14
N TYR A 77 -5.36 -9.59 -0.50
CA TYR A 77 -4.58 -9.47 -1.72
C TYR A 77 -3.11 -9.90 -1.52
N GLY A 78 -2.47 -9.49 -0.43
CA GLY A 78 -1.11 -9.91 -0.08
C GLY A 78 -0.97 -11.41 0.11
N VAL A 79 -1.96 -12.05 0.76
CA VAL A 79 -2.01 -13.51 0.90
C VAL A 79 -2.11 -14.20 -0.46
N LEU A 80 -3.01 -13.74 -1.33
CA LEU A 80 -3.16 -14.29 -2.69
C LEU A 80 -1.87 -14.15 -3.52
N ARG A 81 -1.13 -13.06 -3.33
CA ARG A 81 0.15 -12.79 -4.01
C ARG A 81 1.37 -13.43 -3.33
N ARG A 82 1.20 -14.05 -2.15
CA ARG A 82 2.28 -14.55 -1.28
C ARG A 82 3.34 -13.48 -0.97
N ASP A 83 2.93 -12.22 -0.91
CA ASP A 83 3.82 -11.09 -0.61
C ASP A 83 3.93 -10.89 0.89
N LYS A 84 5.04 -11.33 1.48
CA LYS A 84 5.29 -11.25 2.92
C LYS A 84 5.29 -9.81 3.43
N VAL A 85 5.81 -8.86 2.66
CA VAL A 85 5.89 -7.45 3.08
C VAL A 85 4.48 -6.88 3.19
N LEU A 86 3.66 -7.13 2.17
CA LEU A 86 2.28 -6.66 2.15
C LEU A 86 1.44 -7.32 3.24
N ILE A 87 1.64 -8.61 3.49
CA ILE A 87 0.96 -9.33 4.58
C ILE A 87 1.33 -8.72 5.94
N TRP A 88 2.62 -8.63 6.27
CA TRP A 88 3.04 -8.13 7.58
C TRP A 88 2.64 -6.68 7.82
N ALA A 89 2.76 -5.81 6.82
CA ALA A 89 2.31 -4.42 6.91
C ALA A 89 0.81 -4.34 7.26
N ASN A 90 -0.03 -5.06 6.52
CA ASN A 90 -1.48 -4.99 6.72
C ASN A 90 -1.95 -5.76 7.98
N VAL A 91 -1.25 -6.80 8.44
CA VAL A 91 -1.54 -7.42 9.76
C VAL A 91 -1.32 -6.41 10.89
N ILE A 92 -0.15 -5.76 10.91
CA ILE A 92 0.17 -4.75 11.93
C ILE A 92 -0.82 -3.58 11.85
N GLY A 93 -1.10 -3.12 10.63
CA GLY A 93 -2.10 -2.09 10.37
C GLY A 93 -3.48 -2.45 10.91
N THR A 94 -3.94 -3.67 10.66
CA THR A 94 -5.24 -4.16 11.14
C THR A 94 -5.31 -4.10 12.67
N VAL A 95 -4.30 -4.62 13.37
CA VAL A 95 -4.27 -4.62 14.85
C VAL A 95 -4.32 -3.20 15.39
N ASN A 96 -3.47 -2.30 14.89
CA ASN A 96 -3.40 -0.92 15.37
C ASN A 96 -4.68 -0.14 15.07
N LEU A 97 -5.31 -0.39 13.93
CA LEU A 97 -6.55 0.27 13.55
C LEU A 97 -7.76 -0.23 14.35
N VAL A 98 -7.80 -1.52 14.71
CA VAL A 98 -8.81 -2.07 15.63
C VAL A 98 -8.67 -1.44 17.02
N ILE A 99 -7.43 -1.29 17.53
CA ILE A 99 -7.17 -0.59 18.79
C ILE A 99 -7.69 0.85 18.72
N LEU A 100 -7.35 1.59 17.66
CA LEU A 100 -7.82 2.96 17.45
C LEU A 100 -9.34 3.04 17.42
N ILE A 101 -10.01 2.19 16.64
CA ILE A 101 -11.48 2.16 16.57
C ILE A 101 -12.09 1.86 17.94
N GLY A 102 -11.51 0.92 18.70
CA GLY A 102 -11.92 0.64 20.07
C GLY A 102 -11.79 1.87 20.98
N CYS A 103 -10.68 2.60 20.91
CA CYS A 103 -10.49 3.86 21.63
C CYS A 103 -11.50 4.93 21.21
N ILE A 104 -11.76 5.09 19.91
CA ILE A 104 -12.77 6.03 19.41
C ILE A 104 -14.13 5.70 19.99
N ILE A 105 -14.55 4.43 20.01
CA ILE A 105 -15.85 4.02 20.54
C ILE A 105 -15.92 4.24 22.07
N TYR A 106 -14.85 3.94 22.80
CA TYR A 106 -14.83 4.06 24.26
C TYR A 106 -14.83 5.51 24.76
N TYR A 107 -14.14 6.41 24.05
CA TYR A 107 -14.02 7.83 24.40
C TYR A 107 -14.88 8.75 23.51
N ARG A 108 -15.96 8.22 22.93
CA ARG A 108 -16.95 9.00 22.20
C ARG A 108 -17.92 9.69 23.15
#